data_AF-A0A535H5B1-F1
#
_entry.id   AF-A0A535H5B1-F1
#
_cell.length_a   1.000
_cell.length_b   1.000
_cell.length_c   1.000
_cell.angle_alpha   90.00
_cell.angle_beta   90.00
_cell.angle_gamma   90.00
#
_symmetry.space_group_name_H-M   'P 1'
#
loop_
_entity.id
_entity.type
_entity.pdbx_description
1 polymer ?
#
loop_
_entity_poly.entity_id
_entity_poly.type
_entity_poly.pdbx_seq_one_letter_code
_entity_poly.pdbx_strand_id
1 'polypeptide(L)'
;ASSPAQRVRASLGSRLVAEFADVTPHVPRETVDAARAVAERQKVDVVVAMGGGSAIGVGKGVAFRDRPEAGPAPALIAIPTTYAGSEMTPVFGTTDRAQGRKSVRRDPAVLPKLAIYEPEVTLDLSAELTASTAMNALAHCVEACYARDVNPLVPPVALDGIRRIVRSLPLCITNGRNLDAREDLLTGAYLASPTPRWRCITASATCSAAARRSPTGSSTRSCCRTSCASTPMPLPMP
;
A
#
# COMPACT_ATOMS: atom_id res chain seq x y z
N ALA A 1 20.50 12.64 0.09
CA ALA A 1 19.03 12.82 0.21
C ALA A 1 18.56 12.11 1.46
N SER A 2 17.54 12.61 2.16
CA SER A 2 16.96 11.90 3.31
C SER A 2 16.26 10.62 2.85
N SER A 3 16.43 9.54 3.62
CA SER A 3 15.78 8.26 3.30
C SER A 3 14.26 8.41 3.30
N PRO A 4 13.52 7.58 2.54
CA PRO A 4 12.06 7.62 2.57
C PRO A 4 11.47 7.54 3.99
N ALA A 5 12.02 6.67 4.85
CA ALA A 5 11.61 6.58 6.25
C ALA A 5 11.89 7.89 7.02
N GLN A 6 13.01 8.58 6.79
CA GLN A 6 13.28 9.88 7.40
C GLN A 6 12.26 10.94 6.98
N ARG A 7 11.80 10.94 5.72
CA ARG A 7 10.74 11.86 5.25
C ARG A 7 9.41 11.61 5.97
N VAL A 8 9.07 10.35 6.20
CA VAL A 8 7.88 9.97 6.98
C VAL A 8 8.02 10.44 8.42
N ARG A 9 9.16 10.17 9.08
CA ARG A 9 9.43 10.65 10.46
C ARG A 9 9.31 12.16 10.57
N ALA A 10 9.93 12.90 9.65
CA ALA A 10 9.88 14.36 9.63
C ALA A 10 8.44 14.87 9.44
N SER A 11 7.65 14.22 8.58
CA SER A 11 6.25 14.59 8.33
C SER A 11 5.34 14.32 9.54
N LEU A 12 5.62 13.26 10.31
CA LEU A 12 4.87 12.93 11.52
C LEU A 12 5.21 13.87 12.69
N GLY A 13 6.48 14.27 12.82
CA GLY A 13 6.95 15.17 13.88
C GLY A 13 6.61 14.63 15.27
N SER A 14 6.00 15.46 16.11
CA SER A 14 5.58 15.08 17.47
C SER A 14 4.49 14.00 17.54
N ARG A 15 3.86 13.64 16.41
CA ARG A 15 2.88 12.55 16.35
C ARG A 15 3.53 11.16 16.32
N LEU A 16 4.83 11.08 16.02
CA LEU A 16 5.57 9.82 16.05
C LEU A 16 5.91 9.46 17.51
N VAL A 17 5.12 8.56 18.11
CA VAL A 17 5.31 8.12 19.50
C VAL A 17 6.11 6.83 19.61
N ALA A 18 6.22 6.05 18.53
CA ALA A 18 6.93 4.77 18.50
C ALA A 18 7.39 4.42 17.09
N GLU A 19 8.49 3.66 16.97
CA GLU A 19 8.92 3.03 15.73
C GLU A 19 9.16 1.53 15.98
N PHE A 20 8.79 0.71 15.00
CA PHE A 20 9.04 -0.72 15.02
C PHE A 20 9.67 -1.13 13.69
N ALA A 21 10.94 -1.52 13.71
CA ALA A 21 11.73 -1.83 12.51
C ALA A 21 12.01 -3.33 12.35
N ASP A 22 11.70 -4.17 13.34
CA ASP A 22 11.99 -5.61 13.36
C ASP A 22 10.99 -6.43 12.52
N VAL A 23 10.75 -5.99 11.28
CA VAL A 23 9.88 -6.68 10.33
C VAL A 23 10.69 -7.73 9.58
N THR A 24 10.23 -8.98 9.62
CA THR A 24 10.84 -10.06 8.86
C THR A 24 9.90 -10.59 7.77
N PRO A 25 10.43 -11.23 6.71
CA PRO A 25 9.62 -11.87 5.68
C PRO A 25 8.60 -12.85 6.27
N HIS A 26 7.43 -12.93 5.64
CA HIS A 26 6.32 -13.84 5.98
C HIS A 26 5.58 -13.56 7.29
N VAL A 27 5.77 -12.39 7.91
CA VAL A 27 4.95 -11.89 9.04
C VAL A 27 4.84 -12.93 10.17
N PRO A 28 5.94 -13.26 10.87
CA PRO A 28 5.86 -14.18 11.99
C PRO A 28 4.96 -13.63 13.10
N ARG A 29 4.25 -14.53 13.80
CA ARG A 29 3.33 -14.16 14.87
C ARG A 29 4.06 -13.37 15.97
N GLU A 30 5.25 -13.81 16.35
CA GLU A 30 6.07 -13.16 17.36
C GLU A 30 6.42 -11.70 17.00
N THR A 31 6.63 -11.42 15.71
CA THR A 31 6.88 -10.06 15.21
C THR A 31 5.62 -9.19 15.36
N VAL A 32 4.44 -9.74 15.06
CA VAL A 32 3.16 -9.05 15.22
C VAL A 32 2.88 -8.76 16.70
N ASP A 33 3.10 -9.73 17.57
CA ASP A 33 2.86 -9.61 19.00
C ASP A 33 3.80 -8.56 19.63
N ALA A 34 5.07 -8.55 19.23
CA ALA A 34 6.02 -7.52 19.66
C ALA A 34 5.60 -6.11 19.22
N ALA A 35 5.20 -5.95 17.95
CA ALA A 35 4.72 -4.67 17.42
C ALA A 35 3.43 -4.20 18.12
N ARG A 36 2.50 -5.12 18.38
CA ARG A 36 1.27 -4.84 19.12
C ARG A 36 1.55 -4.36 20.54
N ALA A 37 2.47 -5.02 21.24
CA ALA A 37 2.84 -4.65 22.59
C ALA A 37 3.46 -3.23 22.64
N VAL A 38 4.23 -2.83 21.63
CA VAL A 38 4.71 -1.44 21.49
C VAL A 38 3.54 -0.47 21.29
N ALA A 39 2.63 -0.79 20.37
CA ALA A 39 1.47 0.06 20.08
C ALA A 39 0.56 0.26 21.31
N GLU A 40 0.32 -0.78 22.09
CA GLU A 40 -0.50 -0.73 23.30
C GLU A 40 0.16 0.07 24.42
N ARG A 41 1.46 -0.14 24.67
CA ARG A 41 2.22 0.63 25.67
C ARG A 41 2.22 2.13 25.37
N GLN A 42 2.32 2.49 24.10
CA GLN A 42 2.37 3.87 23.63
C GLN A 42 0.99 4.45 23.28
N LYS A 43 -0.08 3.67 23.51
CA LYS A 43 -1.48 4.06 23.22
C LYS A 43 -1.67 4.58 21.79
N VAL A 44 -1.05 3.89 20.82
CA VAL A 44 -1.11 4.24 19.40
C VAL A 44 -2.54 4.12 18.88
N ASP A 45 -3.03 5.17 18.23
CA ASP A 45 -4.32 5.25 17.56
C ASP A 45 -4.20 5.16 16.02
N VAL A 46 -3.01 5.38 15.46
CA VAL A 46 -2.71 5.26 14.03
C VAL A 46 -1.37 4.55 13.80
N VAL A 47 -1.39 3.51 12.98
CA VAL A 47 -0.20 2.80 12.49
C VAL A 47 0.11 3.25 11.07
N VAL A 48 1.34 3.69 10.81
CA VAL A 48 1.86 3.93 9.46
C VAL A 48 2.80 2.78 9.08
N ALA A 49 2.33 1.89 8.21
CA ALA A 49 3.13 0.77 7.70
C ALA A 49 3.80 1.16 6.39
N MET A 50 5.13 1.26 6.41
CA MET A 50 5.95 1.51 5.22
C MET A 50 6.76 0.26 4.88
N GLY A 51 6.66 -0.22 3.64
CA GLY A 51 7.42 -1.37 3.19
C GLY A 51 6.66 -2.25 2.19
N GLY A 52 7.15 -3.47 1.99
CA GLY A 52 6.45 -4.47 1.18
C GLY A 52 5.30 -5.16 1.92
N GLY A 53 4.78 -6.23 1.32
CA GLY A 53 3.66 -7.00 1.88
C GLY A 53 3.86 -7.48 3.33
N SER A 54 5.11 -7.74 3.74
CA SER A 54 5.43 -8.14 5.12
C SER A 54 5.24 -7.00 6.13
N ALA A 55 5.75 -5.79 5.84
CA ALA A 55 5.61 -4.65 6.73
C ALA A 55 4.14 -4.22 6.87
N ILE A 56 3.43 -4.19 5.74
CA ILE A 56 2.00 -3.91 5.71
C ILE A 56 1.23 -5.02 6.43
N GLY A 57 1.64 -6.28 6.28
CA GLY A 57 1.08 -7.43 7.00
C GLY A 57 1.26 -7.33 8.52
N VAL A 58 2.42 -6.89 9.00
CA VAL A 58 2.62 -6.58 10.44
C VAL A 58 1.70 -5.45 10.87
N GLY A 59 1.60 -4.36 10.10
CA GLY A 59 0.67 -3.26 10.38
C GLY A 59 -0.79 -3.70 10.48
N LYS A 60 -1.24 -4.58 9.58
CA LYS A 60 -2.55 -5.24 9.65
C LYS A 60 -2.68 -6.10 10.91
N GLY A 61 -1.62 -6.82 11.26
CA GLY A 61 -1.52 -7.59 12.48
C GLY A 61 -1.71 -6.73 13.73
N VAL A 62 -1.18 -5.50 13.77
CA VAL A 62 -1.39 -4.55 14.87
C VAL A 62 -2.82 -3.97 14.88
N ALA A 63 -3.35 -3.62 13.69
CA ALA A 63 -4.71 -3.10 13.52
C ALA A 63 -5.81 -4.16 13.71
N PHE A 64 -5.45 -5.45 13.72
CA PHE A 64 -6.39 -6.53 13.99
C PHE A 64 -6.72 -6.60 15.48
N ARG A 65 -7.96 -6.95 15.85
CA ARG A 65 -8.33 -7.26 17.23
C ARG A 65 -8.97 -8.64 17.27
N ASP A 66 -8.35 -9.54 18.02
CA ASP A 66 -8.87 -10.88 18.27
C ASP A 66 -9.82 -10.95 19.46
N ARG A 67 -9.85 -9.89 20.30
CA ARG A 67 -10.67 -9.83 21.52
C ARG A 67 -11.49 -8.53 21.63
N PRO A 68 -12.79 -8.61 21.97
CA PRO A 68 -13.67 -7.45 22.14
C PRO A 68 -13.21 -6.45 23.20
N GLU A 69 -12.55 -6.91 24.26
CA GLU A 69 -12.11 -6.10 25.41
C GLU A 69 -10.84 -5.28 25.16
N ALA A 70 -10.16 -5.47 24.02
CA ALA A 70 -8.83 -4.91 23.74
C ALA A 70 -8.83 -3.40 23.37
N GLY A 71 -9.88 -2.65 23.70
CA GLY A 71 -10.02 -1.24 23.34
C GLY A 71 -10.08 -0.99 21.82
N PRO A 72 -10.10 0.28 21.38
CA PRO A 72 -10.16 0.59 19.96
C PRO A 72 -8.90 0.08 19.21
N ALA A 73 -9.11 -0.47 18.01
CA ALA A 73 -8.03 -0.82 17.10
C ALA A 73 -7.42 0.45 16.46
N PRO A 74 -6.10 0.54 16.31
CA PRO A 74 -5.51 1.67 15.61
C PRO A 74 -5.90 1.64 14.12
N ALA A 75 -6.10 2.81 13.53
CA ALA A 75 -6.28 2.94 12.09
C ALA A 75 -4.96 2.61 11.36
N LEU A 76 -5.03 1.97 10.21
CA LEU A 76 -3.84 1.63 9.41
C LEU A 76 -3.72 2.56 8.20
N ILE A 77 -2.53 3.12 8.01
CA ILE A 77 -2.09 3.82 6.79
C ILE A 77 -0.97 3.00 6.17
N ALA A 78 -0.99 2.79 4.86
CA ALA A 78 0.02 2.01 4.14
C ALA A 78 0.81 2.88 3.15
N ILE A 79 2.12 2.70 3.13
CA ILE A 79 3.05 3.28 2.15
C ILE A 79 3.79 2.10 1.51
N PRO A 80 3.23 1.48 0.45
CA PRO A 80 3.83 0.34 -0.20
C PRO A 80 5.14 0.71 -0.89
N THR A 81 6.18 -0.07 -0.61
CA THR A 81 7.49 0.03 -1.28
C THR A 81 7.72 -1.13 -2.26
N THR A 82 6.67 -1.90 -2.57
CA THR A 82 6.66 -3.06 -3.49
C THR A 82 5.33 -3.12 -4.22
N TYR A 83 5.21 -4.01 -5.20
CA TYR A 83 3.99 -4.19 -6.01
C TYR A 83 3.04 -5.29 -5.46
N ALA A 84 3.16 -5.66 -4.18
CA ALA A 84 2.46 -6.82 -3.62
C ALA A 84 0.94 -6.65 -3.46
N GLY A 85 0.43 -5.41 -3.35
CA GLY A 85 -1.02 -5.13 -3.24
C GLY A 85 -1.66 -5.47 -1.90
N SER A 86 -0.86 -5.72 -0.84
CA SER A 86 -1.40 -6.00 0.50
C SER A 86 -2.25 -4.83 1.00
N GLU A 87 -1.81 -3.60 0.76
CA GLU A 87 -2.48 -2.37 1.17
C GLU A 87 -3.93 -2.22 0.70
N MET A 88 -4.36 -3.00 -0.31
CA MET A 88 -5.71 -2.92 -0.87
C MET A 88 -6.63 -4.07 -0.48
N THR A 89 -6.17 -4.96 0.40
CA THR A 89 -6.95 -6.13 0.81
C THR A 89 -7.22 -6.14 2.30
N PRO A 90 -8.41 -6.62 2.73
CA PRO A 90 -8.69 -6.91 4.14
C PRO A 90 -8.06 -8.25 4.59
N VAL A 91 -7.11 -8.78 3.84
CA VAL A 91 -6.50 -10.10 4.09
C VAL A 91 -5.11 -9.91 4.67
N PHE A 92 -4.78 -10.67 5.70
CA PHE A 92 -3.42 -10.76 6.22
C PHE A 92 -3.11 -12.18 6.64
N GLY A 93 -1.85 -12.56 6.49
CA GLY A 93 -1.35 -13.84 6.95
C GLY A 93 -0.33 -13.66 8.06
N THR A 94 -0.35 -14.55 9.04
CA THR A 94 0.70 -14.64 10.07
C THR A 94 1.30 -16.04 10.05
N THR A 95 2.61 -16.13 10.21
CA THR A 95 3.33 -17.41 10.27
C THR A 95 3.61 -17.77 11.72
N ASP A 96 3.12 -18.92 12.16
CA ASP A 96 3.54 -19.55 13.42
C ASP A 96 4.78 -20.40 13.12
N ARG A 97 5.96 -19.88 13.46
CA ARG A 97 7.22 -20.59 13.20
C ARG A 97 7.39 -21.83 14.07
N ALA A 98 6.86 -21.83 15.29
CA ALA A 98 6.95 -22.97 16.21
C ALA A 98 6.16 -24.17 15.67
N GLN A 99 5.00 -23.91 15.04
CA GLN A 99 4.15 -24.95 14.44
C GLN A 99 4.37 -25.12 12.92
N GLY A 100 5.26 -24.33 12.31
CA GLY A 100 5.46 -24.30 10.85
C GLY A 100 4.20 -23.96 10.06
N ARG A 101 3.23 -23.23 10.65
CA ARG A 101 1.88 -23.09 10.12
C ARG A 101 1.55 -21.64 9.78
N LYS A 102 1.11 -21.40 8.54
CA LYS A 102 0.60 -20.10 8.11
C LYS A 102 -0.89 -20.01 8.35
N SER A 103 -1.34 -19.00 9.10
CA SER A 103 -2.75 -18.64 9.17
C SER A 103 -3.02 -17.46 8.23
N VAL A 104 -4.18 -17.47 7.58
CA VAL A 104 -4.66 -16.36 6.76
C VAL A 104 -6.03 -15.97 7.29
N ARG A 105 -6.23 -14.68 7.50
CA ARG A 105 -7.49 -14.12 7.98
C ARG A 105 -7.94 -12.99 7.07
N ARG A 106 -9.27 -12.85 6.96
CA ARG A 106 -9.93 -11.75 6.28
C ARG A 106 -10.76 -10.98 7.29
N ASP A 107 -10.47 -9.69 7.46
CA ASP A 107 -11.21 -8.82 8.35
C ASP A 107 -11.26 -7.39 7.77
N PRO A 108 -12.46 -6.81 7.53
CA PRO A 108 -12.58 -5.44 7.03
C PRO A 108 -11.89 -4.38 7.91
N ALA A 109 -11.72 -4.64 9.21
CA ALA A 109 -11.07 -3.72 10.14
C ALA A 109 -9.58 -3.52 9.83
N VAL A 110 -8.92 -4.54 9.24
CA VAL A 110 -7.48 -4.45 8.92
C VAL A 110 -7.19 -3.83 7.57
N LEU A 111 -8.21 -3.50 6.77
CA LEU A 111 -8.00 -2.78 5.51
C LEU A 111 -7.44 -1.38 5.83
N PRO A 112 -6.28 -0.98 5.26
CA PRO A 112 -5.78 0.38 5.40
C PRO A 112 -6.85 1.42 5.07
N LYS A 113 -6.95 2.46 5.91
CA LYS A 113 -7.85 3.59 5.71
C LYS A 113 -7.35 4.55 4.63
N LEU A 114 -6.03 4.52 4.40
CA LEU A 114 -5.33 5.29 3.38
C LEU A 114 -4.13 4.48 2.88
N ALA A 115 -3.95 4.44 1.57
CA ALA A 115 -2.72 4.01 0.94
C ALA A 115 -2.10 5.18 0.16
N ILE A 116 -0.78 5.35 0.28
CA ILE A 116 -0.02 6.42 -0.36
C ILE A 116 0.98 5.78 -1.30
N TYR A 117 0.74 5.92 -2.61
CA TYR A 117 1.66 5.45 -3.64
C TYR A 117 2.63 6.55 -4.02
N GLU A 118 3.91 6.31 -3.71
CA GLU A 118 5.03 7.18 -4.04
C GLU A 118 6.05 6.38 -4.87
N PRO A 119 6.18 6.61 -6.18
CA PRO A 119 7.09 5.83 -7.03
C PRO A 119 8.56 5.95 -6.57
N GLU A 120 8.97 7.07 -5.98
CA GLU A 120 10.34 7.25 -5.50
C GLU A 120 10.77 6.23 -4.44
N VAL A 121 9.82 5.72 -3.61
CA VAL A 121 10.15 4.74 -2.56
C VAL A 121 10.35 3.32 -3.11
N THR A 122 10.17 3.12 -4.41
CA THR A 122 10.35 1.83 -5.11
C THR A 122 11.66 1.76 -5.90
N LEU A 123 12.40 2.87 -6.01
CA LEU A 123 13.60 2.97 -6.86
C LEU A 123 14.75 2.05 -6.41
N ASP A 124 14.81 1.71 -5.13
CA ASP A 124 15.85 0.86 -4.55
C ASP A 124 15.50 -0.65 -4.57
N LEU A 125 14.32 -1.02 -5.12
CA LEU A 125 13.97 -2.43 -5.30
C LEU A 125 14.87 -3.11 -6.33
N SER A 126 15.37 -4.29 -5.99
CA SER A 126 16.08 -5.16 -6.94
C SER A 126 15.18 -5.55 -8.12
N ALA A 127 15.80 -5.90 -9.25
CA ALA A 127 15.07 -6.40 -10.41
C ALA A 127 14.25 -7.66 -10.08
N GLU A 128 14.78 -8.54 -9.24
CA GLU A 128 14.11 -9.76 -8.79
C GLU A 128 12.85 -9.47 -7.94
N LEU A 129 12.94 -8.56 -6.96
CA LEU A 129 11.80 -8.17 -6.15
C LEU A 129 10.77 -7.38 -6.97
N THR A 130 11.24 -6.56 -7.91
CA THR A 130 10.38 -5.85 -8.87
C THR A 130 9.58 -6.85 -9.69
N ALA A 131 10.24 -7.84 -10.30
CA ALA A 131 9.59 -8.86 -11.11
C ALA A 131 8.64 -9.73 -10.30
N SER A 132 9.10 -10.35 -9.20
CA SER A 132 8.28 -11.26 -8.42
C SER A 132 7.01 -10.61 -7.85
N THR A 133 7.12 -9.40 -7.30
CA THR A 133 5.95 -8.70 -6.73
C THR A 133 5.01 -8.15 -7.82
N ALA A 134 5.53 -7.69 -8.95
CA ALA A 134 4.70 -7.25 -10.07
C ALA A 134 3.98 -8.42 -10.77
N MET A 135 4.64 -9.58 -10.88
CA MET A 135 4.02 -10.80 -11.41
C MET A 135 2.88 -11.30 -10.52
N ASN A 136 3.01 -11.14 -9.19
CA ASN A 136 1.89 -11.41 -8.28
C ASN A 136 0.70 -10.47 -8.56
N ALA A 137 0.95 -9.17 -8.76
CA ALA A 137 -0.10 -8.24 -9.14
C ALA A 137 -0.73 -8.59 -10.49
N LEU A 138 0.08 -8.99 -11.48
CA LEU A 138 -0.43 -9.44 -12.78
C LEU A 138 -1.34 -10.66 -12.63
N ALA A 139 -0.93 -11.63 -11.81
CA ALA A 139 -1.74 -12.82 -11.53
C ALA A 139 -3.10 -12.45 -10.93
N HIS A 140 -3.14 -11.51 -9.98
CA HIS A 140 -4.39 -11.00 -9.42
C HIS A 140 -5.26 -10.30 -10.48
N CYS A 141 -4.69 -9.49 -11.38
CA CYS A 141 -5.46 -8.91 -12.48
C CYS A 141 -6.06 -9.99 -13.38
N VAL A 142 -5.27 -11.02 -13.73
CA VAL A 142 -5.73 -12.11 -14.59
C VAL A 142 -6.83 -12.93 -13.90
N GLU A 143 -6.68 -13.24 -12.61
CA GLU A 143 -7.71 -13.91 -11.81
C GLU A 143 -9.02 -13.11 -11.75
N ALA A 144 -8.90 -11.79 -11.60
CA ALA A 144 -10.04 -10.87 -11.57
C ALA A 144 -10.83 -10.85 -12.89
N CYS A 145 -10.26 -11.28 -14.01
CA CYS A 145 -10.96 -11.34 -15.30
C CYS A 145 -11.87 -12.57 -15.46
N TYR A 146 -11.60 -13.68 -14.75
CA TYR A 146 -12.35 -14.93 -14.91
C TYR A 146 -13.00 -15.45 -13.62
N ALA A 147 -12.88 -14.73 -12.50
CA ALA A 147 -13.52 -15.09 -11.24
C ALA A 147 -15.04 -15.24 -11.41
N ARG A 148 -15.62 -16.28 -10.78
CA ARG A 148 -17.05 -16.64 -10.96
C ARG A 148 -18.01 -15.55 -10.51
N ASP A 149 -17.71 -14.88 -9.40
CA ASP A 149 -18.56 -13.86 -8.78
C ASP A 149 -17.99 -12.45 -8.96
N VAL A 150 -17.55 -12.13 -10.18
CA VAL A 150 -16.90 -10.85 -10.47
C VAL A 150 -17.93 -9.73 -10.67
N ASN A 151 -17.69 -8.59 -10.01
CA ASN A 151 -18.41 -7.36 -10.32
C ASN A 151 -18.10 -6.93 -11.77
N PRO A 152 -19.09 -6.62 -12.63
CA PRO A 152 -18.85 -6.24 -14.03
C PRO A 152 -17.88 -5.07 -14.25
N LEU A 153 -17.67 -4.22 -13.23
CA LEU A 153 -16.72 -3.11 -13.28
C LEU A 153 -15.26 -3.54 -13.05
N VAL A 154 -15.02 -4.75 -12.54
CA VAL A 154 -13.66 -5.22 -12.20
C VAL A 154 -12.85 -5.65 -13.44
N PRO A 155 -13.37 -6.44 -14.41
CA PRO A 155 -12.56 -6.86 -15.55
C PRO A 155 -11.98 -5.71 -16.39
N PRO A 156 -12.71 -4.62 -16.70
CA PRO A 156 -12.12 -3.48 -17.40
C PRO A 156 -10.95 -2.83 -16.66
N VAL A 157 -11.06 -2.72 -15.32
CA VAL A 157 -10.01 -2.19 -14.45
C VAL A 157 -8.80 -3.11 -14.42
N ALA A 158 -9.03 -4.42 -14.29
CA ALA A 158 -7.99 -5.43 -14.30
C ALA A 158 -7.24 -5.49 -15.65
N LEU A 159 -7.95 -5.32 -16.78
CA LEU A 159 -7.34 -5.22 -18.10
C LEU A 159 -6.45 -3.98 -18.26
N ASP A 160 -6.81 -2.84 -17.66
CA ASP A 160 -5.90 -1.68 -17.60
C ASP A 160 -4.65 -1.99 -16.76
N GLY A 161 -4.84 -2.63 -15.60
CA GLY A 161 -3.75 -3.14 -14.76
C GLY A 161 -2.77 -4.03 -15.54
N ILE A 162 -3.29 -5.02 -16.28
CA ILE A 162 -2.49 -5.91 -17.14
C ILE A 162 -1.67 -5.11 -18.15
N ARG A 163 -2.29 -4.18 -18.88
CA ARG A 163 -1.59 -3.39 -19.92
C ARG A 163 -0.45 -2.57 -19.33
N ARG A 164 -0.66 -1.95 -18.17
CA ARG A 164 0.37 -1.16 -17.47
C ARG A 164 1.51 -2.04 -16.99
N ILE A 165 1.20 -3.15 -16.33
CA ILE A 165 2.22 -4.07 -15.80
C ILE A 165 3.07 -4.64 -16.95
N VAL A 166 2.44 -5.14 -18.02
CA VAL A 166 3.13 -5.75 -19.17
C VAL A 166 4.05 -4.74 -19.86
N ARG A 167 3.62 -3.48 -20.01
CA ARG A 167 4.44 -2.44 -20.63
C ARG A 167 5.59 -1.97 -19.74
N SER A 168 5.33 -1.80 -18.45
CA SER A 168 6.24 -1.07 -17.55
C SER A 168 7.21 -1.97 -16.79
N LEU A 169 6.87 -3.25 -16.58
CA LEU A 169 7.74 -4.19 -15.91
C LEU A 169 9.09 -4.40 -16.63
N PRO A 170 9.15 -4.64 -17.95
CA PRO A 170 10.43 -4.79 -18.65
C PRO A 170 11.32 -3.54 -18.56
N LEU A 171 10.70 -2.35 -18.57
CA LEU A 171 11.39 -1.07 -18.42
C LEU A 171 11.99 -0.91 -17.01
N CYS A 172 11.26 -1.32 -15.97
CA CYS A 172 11.76 -1.31 -14.59
C CYS A 172 12.86 -2.34 -14.34
N ILE A 173 12.82 -3.49 -15.02
CA ILE A 173 13.89 -4.50 -14.93
C ILE A 173 15.17 -3.99 -15.62
N THR A 174 15.03 -3.40 -16.81
CA THR A 174 16.16 -2.89 -17.60
C THR A 174 16.78 -1.64 -16.97
N ASN A 175 15.94 -0.73 -16.46
CA ASN A 175 16.34 0.49 -15.78
C ASN A 175 15.47 0.70 -14.53
N GLY A 176 15.93 0.17 -13.40
CA GLY A 176 15.24 0.27 -12.11
C GLY A 176 15.05 1.69 -11.58
N ARG A 177 15.69 2.69 -12.18
CA ARG A 177 15.56 4.11 -11.82
C ARG A 177 14.63 4.90 -12.74
N ASN A 178 13.99 4.26 -13.73
CA ASN A 178 13.01 4.90 -14.61
C ASN A 178 11.73 5.23 -13.81
N LEU A 179 11.60 6.48 -13.37
CA LEU A 179 10.51 6.92 -12.49
C LEU A 179 9.13 6.77 -13.13
N ASP A 180 9.00 7.10 -14.42
CA ASP A 180 7.73 7.00 -15.15
C ASP A 180 7.27 5.53 -15.26
N ALA A 181 8.21 4.62 -15.53
CA ALA A 181 7.92 3.19 -15.55
C ALA A 181 7.56 2.66 -14.15
N ARG A 182 8.22 3.15 -13.09
CA ARG A 182 7.89 2.79 -11.70
C ARG A 182 6.49 3.27 -11.32
N GLU A 183 6.11 4.48 -11.70
CA GLU A 183 4.77 5.05 -11.47
C GLU A 183 3.69 4.25 -12.21
N ASP A 184 3.90 3.94 -13.49
CA ASP A 184 2.93 3.17 -14.27
C ASP A 184 2.83 1.71 -13.78
N LEU A 185 3.94 1.10 -13.38
CA LEU A 185 3.94 -0.25 -12.78
C LEU A 185 3.22 -0.26 -11.43
N LEU A 186 3.43 0.75 -10.59
CA LEU A 186 2.78 0.90 -9.29
C LEU A 186 1.26 1.11 -9.47
N THR A 187 0.87 1.91 -10.47
CA THR A 187 -0.53 2.08 -10.87
C THR A 187 -1.12 0.75 -11.35
N GLY A 188 -0.40 0.01 -12.19
CA GLY A 188 -0.85 -1.32 -12.63
C GLY A 188 -1.06 -2.29 -11.47
N ALA A 189 -0.14 -2.30 -10.50
CA ALA A 189 -0.25 -3.13 -9.30
C ALA A 189 -1.43 -2.73 -8.40
N TYR A 190 -1.72 -1.43 -8.30
CA TYR A 190 -2.89 -0.92 -7.60
C TYR A 190 -4.19 -1.44 -8.20
N LEU A 191 -4.31 -1.40 -9.53
CA LEU A 191 -5.50 -1.86 -10.27
C LEU A 191 -5.72 -3.38 -10.19
N ALA A 192 -4.75 -4.14 -9.69
CA ALA A 192 -4.88 -5.58 -9.41
C ALA A 192 -5.82 -5.89 -8.24
N SER A 193 -6.30 -4.85 -7.53
CA SER A 193 -7.09 -5.02 -6.31
C SER A 193 -8.57 -5.22 -6.61
N PRO A 194 -9.20 -6.30 -6.09
CA PRO A 194 -10.59 -6.62 -6.40
C PRO A 194 -11.63 -5.77 -5.64
N THR A 195 -11.20 -4.80 -4.81
CA THR A 195 -12.12 -4.05 -3.93
C THR A 195 -12.22 -2.59 -4.36
N PRO A 196 -13.38 -2.12 -4.87
CA PRO A 196 -13.61 -0.71 -5.16
C PRO A 196 -13.93 0.05 -3.86
N ARG A 197 -12.93 0.31 -3.01
CA ARG A 197 -13.02 1.33 -1.95
C ARG A 197 -11.87 2.32 -2.12
N TRP A 198 -12.12 3.31 -2.97
CA TRP A 198 -11.17 4.31 -3.45
C TRP A 198 -10.92 5.41 -2.41
N ARG A 199 -10.00 5.20 -1.46
CA ARG A 199 -9.32 6.29 -0.74
C ARG A 199 -7.80 6.14 -0.93
N CYS A 200 -7.35 6.62 -2.08
CA CYS A 200 -5.96 6.59 -2.51
C CYS A 200 -5.48 8.03 -2.77
N ILE A 201 -4.25 8.34 -2.36
CA ILE A 201 -3.53 9.54 -2.82
C ILE A 201 -2.38 9.04 -3.68
N THR A 202 -2.44 9.29 -4.99
CA THR A 202 -1.28 9.17 -5.88
C THR A 202 -0.52 10.49 -5.85
N ALA A 203 0.74 10.46 -5.40
CA ALA A 203 1.62 11.60 -5.52
C ALA A 203 2.17 11.61 -6.96
N SER A 204 1.42 12.18 -7.91
CA SER A 204 1.93 12.31 -9.29
C SER A 204 3.13 13.26 -9.35
N ALA A 205 4.12 12.92 -10.19
CA ALA A 205 5.29 13.76 -10.49
C ALA A 205 4.92 15.18 -10.98
N THR A 206 3.70 15.35 -11.50
CA THR A 206 3.11 16.63 -11.93
C THR A 206 3.03 17.65 -10.78
N CYS A 207 2.79 17.20 -9.55
CA CYS A 207 2.68 18.09 -8.39
C CYS A 207 4.03 18.76 -8.06
N SER A 208 5.13 18.00 -8.21
CA SER A 208 6.50 18.47 -7.98
C SER A 208 7.01 19.40 -9.10
N ALA A 209 6.55 19.21 -10.35
CA ALA A 209 6.89 20.10 -11.46
C ALA A 209 6.16 21.45 -11.37
N ALA A 210 4.91 21.47 -10.91
CA ALA A 210 4.12 22.68 -10.71
C ALA A 210 4.63 23.52 -9.51
N ALA A 211 5.03 22.88 -8.41
CA ALA A 211 5.54 23.57 -7.23
C ALA A 211 6.89 24.30 -7.47
N ARG A 212 7.69 23.84 -8.45
CA ARG A 212 8.98 24.46 -8.80
C ARG A 212 8.89 25.68 -9.73
N ARG A 213 7.69 26.00 -10.27
CA ARG A 213 7.52 27.05 -11.29
C ARG A 213 6.74 28.29 -10.83
N SER A 214 6.21 28.33 -9.60
CA SER A 214 5.43 29.48 -9.11
C SER A 214 6.22 30.32 -8.09
N PRO A 215 6.49 31.62 -8.33
CA PRO A 215 7.15 32.51 -7.36
C PRO A 215 6.24 32.90 -6.18
N THR A 216 4.96 32.55 -6.21
CA THR A 216 3.97 32.91 -5.20
C THR A 216 3.37 31.64 -4.59
N GLY A 217 3.54 31.49 -3.27
CA GLY A 217 3.23 30.27 -2.49
C GLY A 217 1.74 29.92 -2.32
N SER A 218 0.89 30.16 -3.31
CA SER A 218 -0.56 29.91 -3.24
C SER A 218 -1.05 28.67 -4.02
N SER A 219 -0.21 28.00 -4.82
CA SER A 219 -0.65 26.95 -5.76
C SER A 219 -0.76 25.54 -5.19
N THR A 220 -0.14 25.23 -4.04
CA THR A 220 -0.10 23.86 -3.49
C THR A 220 -1.46 23.32 -3.03
N ARG A 221 -2.40 24.20 -2.62
CA ARG A 221 -3.76 23.77 -2.23
C ARG A 221 -4.68 23.45 -3.41
N SER A 222 -4.40 23.99 -4.59
CA SER A 222 -5.22 23.79 -5.78
C SER A 222 -4.91 22.45 -6.45
N CYS A 223 -3.64 22.06 -6.53
CA CYS A 223 -3.21 20.87 -7.27
C CYS A 223 -3.70 19.54 -6.65
N CYS A 224 -3.80 19.45 -5.31
CA CYS A 224 -4.34 18.27 -4.63
C CYS A 224 -5.85 18.06 -4.85
N ARG A 225 -6.62 19.08 -5.24
CA ARG A 225 -8.07 18.93 -5.49
C ARG A 225 -8.36 18.35 -6.88
N THR A 226 -7.52 18.64 -7.86
CA THR A 226 -7.84 18.33 -9.26
C THR A 226 -7.62 16.85 -9.62
N SER A 227 -6.64 16.17 -9.01
CA SER A 227 -6.42 14.73 -9.25
C SER A 227 -7.46 13.83 -8.57
N CYS A 228 -8.14 14.30 -7.53
CA CYS A 228 -9.23 13.56 -6.87
C CYS A 228 -10.60 13.75 -7.55
N ALA A 229 -10.78 14.76 -8.41
CA ALA A 229 -12.10 15.16 -8.91
C ALA A 229 -12.52 14.48 -10.23
N SER A 230 -11.62 13.78 -10.92
CA SER A 230 -11.90 13.20 -12.24
C SER A 230 -12.39 11.74 -12.23
N THR A 231 -12.60 11.14 -11.06
CA THR A 231 -13.06 9.74 -10.96
C THR A 231 -14.52 9.71 -10.49
N PRO A 232 -15.46 9.18 -11.29
CA PRO A 232 -16.87 9.16 -10.91
C PRO A 232 -17.06 8.27 -9.67
N MET A 233 -17.69 8.84 -8.64
CA MET A 233 -18.15 8.09 -7.47
C MET A 233 -19.21 7.09 -7.93
N PRO A 234 -19.06 5.77 -7.65
CA PRO A 234 -20.17 4.85 -7.86
C PRO A 234 -21.28 5.21 -6.86
N LEU A 235 -22.46 5.54 -7.38
CA LEU A 235 -23.66 5.71 -6.59
C LEU A 235 -23.93 4.43 -5.78
N PRO A 236 -24.46 4.54 -4.55
CA PRO A 236 -24.89 3.37 -3.81
C PRO A 236 -26.01 2.67 -4.60
N MET A 237 -25.76 1.43 -5.04
CA MET A 237 -26.80 0.57 -5.59
C MET A 237 -27.65 0.02 -4.42
N PRO A 238 -28.98 -0.15 -4.62
CA PRO A 238 -29.94 -0.52 -3.59
C PRO A 238 -29.72 -1.92 -3.00
#